data_AF-A0A7S1QLH9-F1
#
_entry.id   AF-A0A7S1QLH9-F1
#
_cell.length_a   1.000
_cell.length_b   1.000
_cell.length_c   1.000
_cell.angle_alpha   90.00
_cell.angle_beta   90.00
_cell.angle_gamma   90.00
#
_symmetry.space_group_name_H-M   'P 1'
#
loop_
_entity.id
_entity.type
_entity.pdbx_description
1 polymer ?
#
loop_
_entity_poly.entity_id
_entity_poly.type
_entity_poly.pdbx_seq_one_letter_code
_entity_poly.pdbx_strand_id
1 'polypeptide(L)'
;EGFARTAGIEAGSGDGGARAMFGQCKETEAATFWLVASLMSRYGARGLFLQRTPLLKLYSFCLSRLLEQRLPEVHSSLEGLDAVLGYKWFGTLFTTLLPCGVAAQAWDLIFRDGLSALLCLALGLCTLLAPTLLAAQHEGEEAAEVVGRLQRQLPKDVTPLLPPGAGVGVPVEGQ
;
A
#
# COMPACT_ATOMS: atom_id res chain seq x y z
N GLU A 1 -13.65 30.89 43.48
CA GLU A 1 -12.24 31.30 43.41
C GLU A 1 -11.64 30.64 42.19
N GLY A 2 -11.66 31.31 41.03
CA GLY A 2 -10.50 32.01 40.45
C GLY A 2 -9.94 31.08 39.35
N PHE A 3 -9.99 31.37 38.06
CA PHE A 3 -9.63 32.63 37.42
C PHE A 3 -10.26 32.66 36.01
N ALA A 4 -11.29 33.49 35.84
CA ALA A 4 -11.66 34.05 34.55
C ALA A 4 -10.78 35.29 34.28
N ARG A 5 -10.68 35.68 33.00
CA ARG A 5 -9.94 36.83 32.41
C ARG A 5 -8.51 36.45 32.03
N THR A 6 -8.05 36.55 30.78
CA THR A 6 -8.13 37.57 29.72
C THR A 6 -7.46 36.91 28.50
N ALA A 7 -7.77 37.10 27.23
CA ALA A 7 -8.40 38.21 26.52
C ALA A 7 -8.84 37.74 25.10
N GLY A 8 -9.69 38.54 24.45
CA GLY A 8 -9.72 38.62 22.98
C GLY A 8 -10.94 37.99 22.31
N ILE A 9 -12.03 38.75 22.28
CA ILE A 9 -13.05 38.67 21.24
C ILE A 9 -12.40 39.14 19.94
N GLU A 10 -12.40 38.31 18.90
CA GLU A 10 -12.75 38.74 17.54
C GLU A 10 -13.58 37.65 16.87
N ALA A 11 -14.87 37.94 16.71
CA ALA A 11 -15.78 37.20 15.88
C ALA A 11 -15.45 37.54 14.41
N GLY A 12 -14.62 36.70 13.79
CA GLY A 12 -14.38 36.68 12.35
C GLY A 12 -15.25 35.62 11.68
N SER A 13 -16.33 36.09 11.06
CA SER A 13 -17.22 35.33 10.19
C SER A 13 -16.48 34.65 9.02
N GLY A 14 -16.90 33.43 8.68
CA GLY A 14 -16.75 32.90 7.32
C GLY A 14 -15.67 31.84 7.10
N ASP A 15 -16.02 30.58 7.37
CA ASP A 15 -15.80 29.47 6.45
C ASP A 15 -14.39 29.25 5.86
N GLY A 16 -13.40 29.03 6.73
CA GLY A 16 -12.05 28.59 6.35
C GLY A 16 -11.48 27.43 7.18
N GLY A 17 -12.27 26.87 8.10
CA GLY A 17 -11.79 26.03 9.20
C GLY A 17 -11.40 24.59 8.87
N ALA A 18 -11.81 24.05 7.71
CA ALA A 18 -11.54 22.65 7.36
C ALA A 18 -10.30 22.47 6.47
N ARG A 19 -9.93 23.44 5.63
CA ARG A 19 -8.76 23.33 4.73
C ARG A 19 -7.42 23.63 5.41
N ALA A 20 -7.43 24.34 6.54
CA ALA A 20 -6.23 24.51 7.36
C ALA A 20 -5.90 23.27 8.22
N MET A 21 -6.86 22.34 8.41
CA MET A 21 -6.64 21.13 9.22
C MET A 21 -5.84 20.03 8.50
N PHE A 22 -5.56 20.19 7.20
CA PHE A 22 -4.68 19.32 6.43
C PHE A 22 -3.41 20.04 5.93
N GLY A 23 -3.23 21.32 6.29
CA GLY A 23 -2.13 22.16 5.80
C GLY A 23 -0.82 22.04 6.58
N GLN A 24 -0.80 21.24 7.64
CA GLN A 24 0.39 20.85 8.39
C GLN A 24 -0.01 19.74 9.37
N CYS A 25 -0.26 18.54 8.87
CA CYS A 25 -0.09 17.35 9.70
C CYS A 25 1.40 17.25 10.00
N LYS A 26 1.85 18.00 11.01
CA LYS A 26 2.99 17.59 11.80
C LYS A 26 2.52 16.29 12.42
N GLU A 27 2.79 15.17 11.76
CA GLU A 27 2.40 13.85 12.26
C GLU A 27 3.09 13.66 13.61
N THR A 28 2.40 14.05 14.67
CA THR A 28 2.84 13.78 16.03
C THR A 28 2.94 12.28 16.17
N GLU A 29 3.99 11.79 16.81
CA GLU A 29 4.20 10.37 17.14
C GLU A 29 2.91 9.69 17.64
N ALA A 30 2.12 10.41 18.44
CA ALA A 30 0.82 9.95 18.92
C ALA A 30 -0.18 9.62 17.80
N ALA A 31 -0.29 10.45 16.76
CA ALA A 31 -1.19 10.22 15.62
C ALA A 31 -0.75 8.98 14.83
N THR A 32 0.56 8.85 14.56
CA THR A 32 1.13 7.67 13.89
C THR A 32 0.91 6.40 14.72
N PHE A 33 1.07 6.46 16.05
CA PHE A 33 0.76 5.35 16.94
C PHE A 33 -0.69 4.91 16.84
N TRP A 34 -1.64 5.85 16.92
CA TRP A 34 -3.07 5.53 16.83
C TRP A 34 -3.49 5.02 15.46
N LEU A 35 -2.83 5.47 14.39
CA LEU A 35 -3.03 4.96 13.04
C LEU A 35 -2.63 3.48 12.97
N VAL A 36 -1.43 3.12 13.44
CA VAL A 36 -0.95 1.74 13.47
C VAL A 36 -1.78 0.87 14.41
N ALA A 37 -2.16 1.38 15.58
CA ALA A 37 -3.05 0.67 16.51
C ALA A 37 -4.42 0.39 15.87
N SER A 38 -4.97 1.35 15.13
CA SER A 38 -6.22 1.18 14.38
C SER A 38 -6.06 0.15 13.27
N LEU A 39 -4.94 0.14 12.54
CA LEU A 39 -4.63 -0.87 11.53
C LEU A 39 -4.59 -2.28 12.13
N MET A 40 -3.93 -2.44 13.28
CA MET A 40 -3.81 -3.74 13.95
C MET A 40 -5.16 -4.25 14.47
N SER A 41 -5.95 -3.37 15.09
CA SER A 41 -7.18 -3.76 15.79
C SER A 41 -8.43 -3.69 14.90
N ARG A 42 -8.66 -2.56 14.23
CA ARG A 42 -9.90 -2.31 13.45
C ARG A 42 -9.86 -2.95 12.07
N TYR A 43 -8.70 -2.94 11.42
CA TYR A 43 -8.52 -3.52 10.08
C TYR A 43 -8.02 -4.98 10.11
N GLY A 44 -7.77 -5.52 11.30
CA GLY A 44 -7.39 -6.92 11.47
C GLY A 44 -5.96 -7.25 11.04
N ALA A 45 -5.10 -6.25 10.79
CA ALA A 45 -3.71 -6.48 10.37
C ALA A 45 -2.91 -7.28 11.40
N ARG A 46 -3.33 -7.28 12.68
CA ARG A 46 -2.77 -8.14 13.73
C ARG A 46 -2.71 -9.61 13.32
N GLY A 47 -3.67 -10.09 12.53
CA GLY A 47 -3.70 -11.49 12.07
C GLY A 47 -2.48 -11.87 11.22
N LEU A 48 -1.87 -10.91 10.53
CA LEU A 48 -0.65 -11.12 9.74
C LEU A 48 0.55 -11.43 10.64
N PHE A 49 0.57 -10.86 11.85
CA PHE A 49 1.71 -10.91 12.78
C PHE A 49 1.52 -11.88 13.95
N LEU A 50 0.45 -12.70 13.93
CA LEU A 50 0.25 -13.75 14.94
C LEU A 50 1.33 -14.84 14.84
N GLN A 51 1.50 -15.59 15.93
CA GLN A 51 2.36 -16.77 15.96
C GLN A 51 1.99 -17.75 14.84
N ARG A 52 3.00 -18.27 14.14
CA ARG A 52 2.86 -19.11 12.92
C ARG A 52 2.17 -18.43 11.72
N THR A 53 1.89 -17.13 11.82
CA THR A 53 1.48 -16.23 10.72
C THR A 53 0.35 -16.79 9.84
N PRO A 54 -0.79 -17.21 10.43
CA PRO A 54 -1.86 -17.89 9.71
C PRO A 54 -2.48 -17.03 8.60
N LEU A 55 -2.63 -15.72 8.84
CA LEU A 55 -3.20 -14.82 7.85
C LEU A 55 -2.22 -14.54 6.71
N LEU A 56 -0.91 -14.41 7.00
CA LEU A 56 0.09 -14.30 5.92
C LEU A 56 0.10 -15.56 5.06
N LYS A 57 0.07 -16.76 5.67
CA LYS A 57 -0.05 -18.03 4.93
C LYS A 57 -1.25 -18.04 4.00
N LEU A 58 -2.41 -17.64 4.52
CA LEU A 58 -3.63 -17.59 3.74
C LEU A 58 -3.51 -16.61 2.58
N TYR A 59 -3.04 -15.39 2.83
CA TYR A 59 -2.91 -14.37 1.79
C TYR A 59 -1.86 -14.74 0.74
N SER A 60 -0.72 -15.31 1.14
CA SER A 60 0.28 -15.84 0.21
C SER A 60 -0.30 -16.95 -0.67
N PHE A 61 -1.07 -17.88 -0.08
CA PHE A 61 -1.77 -18.91 -0.85
C PHE A 61 -2.82 -18.32 -1.79
N CYS A 62 -3.59 -17.32 -1.34
CA CYS A 62 -4.55 -16.61 -2.19
C CYS A 62 -3.85 -15.91 -3.36
N LEU A 63 -2.68 -15.30 -3.13
CA LEU A 63 -1.87 -14.71 -4.20
C LEU A 63 -1.44 -15.75 -5.23
N SER A 64 -0.91 -16.89 -4.79
CA SER A 64 -0.56 -18.01 -5.67
C SER A 64 -1.71 -18.41 -6.58
N ARG A 65 -2.89 -18.66 -5.98
CA ARG A 65 -4.09 -19.06 -6.73
C ARG A 65 -4.61 -17.95 -7.66
N LEU A 66 -4.49 -16.69 -7.25
CA LEU A 66 -4.86 -15.55 -8.11
C LEU A 66 -3.93 -15.43 -9.32
N LEU A 67 -2.62 -15.63 -9.12
CA LEU A 67 -1.64 -15.64 -10.21
C LEU A 67 -1.89 -16.80 -11.16
N GLU A 68 -2.15 -18.00 -10.64
CA GLU A 68 -2.48 -19.18 -11.45
C GLU A 68 -3.71 -18.92 -12.35
N GLN A 69 -4.73 -18.23 -11.82
CA GLN A 69 -5.97 -17.96 -12.54
C GLN A 69 -5.89 -16.78 -13.53
N ARG A 70 -5.10 -15.75 -13.22
CA ARG A 70 -5.10 -14.47 -13.96
C ARG A 70 -3.87 -14.28 -14.83
N LEU A 71 -2.73 -14.83 -14.41
CA LEU A 71 -1.41 -14.68 -15.03
C LEU A 71 -0.65 -16.03 -15.00
N PRO A 72 -1.18 -17.09 -15.66
CA PRO A 72 -0.60 -18.43 -15.56
C PRO A 72 0.85 -18.50 -16.06
N GLU A 73 1.22 -17.69 -17.05
CA GLU A 73 2.58 -17.60 -17.57
C GLU A 73 3.55 -17.07 -16.51
N VAL A 74 3.17 -16.01 -15.79
CA VAL A 74 3.97 -15.44 -14.70
C VAL A 74 4.05 -16.41 -13.52
N HIS A 75 2.94 -17.10 -13.19
CA HIS A 75 2.96 -18.13 -12.17
C HIS A 75 3.97 -19.23 -12.51
N SER A 76 3.98 -19.70 -13.76
CA SER A 76 4.96 -20.70 -14.21
C SER A 76 6.40 -20.16 -14.11
N SER A 77 6.61 -18.89 -14.45
CA SER A 77 7.91 -18.21 -14.38
C SER A 77 8.46 -18.12 -12.96
N LEU A 78 7.59 -17.96 -11.97
CA LEU A 78 7.99 -17.76 -10.57
C LEU A 78 8.41 -19.06 -9.86
N GLU A 79 8.11 -20.24 -10.40
CA GLU A 79 8.54 -21.55 -9.86
C GLU A 79 8.36 -21.74 -8.33
N GLY A 80 7.28 -21.20 -7.75
CA GLY A 80 7.00 -21.29 -6.30
C GLY A 80 7.56 -20.15 -5.44
N LEU A 81 8.20 -19.15 -6.06
CA LEU A 81 8.67 -17.93 -5.40
C LEU A 81 7.52 -17.01 -4.98
N ASP A 82 6.36 -17.13 -5.62
CA ASP A 82 5.13 -16.39 -5.34
C ASP A 82 4.71 -16.45 -3.85
N ALA A 83 4.86 -17.61 -3.20
CA ALA A 83 4.61 -17.74 -1.77
C ALA A 83 5.59 -16.88 -0.94
N VAL A 84 6.89 -16.93 -1.28
CA VAL A 84 7.96 -16.17 -0.62
C VAL A 84 7.75 -14.67 -0.80
N LEU A 85 7.37 -14.25 -2.02
CA LEU A 85 7.01 -12.87 -2.32
C LEU A 85 5.81 -12.42 -1.51
N GLY A 86 4.75 -13.25 -1.44
CA GLY A 86 3.58 -12.97 -0.59
C GLY A 86 3.98 -12.73 0.87
N TYR A 87 4.81 -13.60 1.45
CA TYR A 87 5.30 -13.42 2.83
C TYR A 87 6.07 -12.11 3.01
N LYS A 88 6.97 -11.79 2.07
CA LYS A 88 7.78 -10.57 2.13
C LYS A 88 6.93 -9.32 1.96
N TRP A 89 6.02 -9.30 0.98
CA TRP A 89 5.22 -8.14 0.63
C TRP A 89 4.12 -7.86 1.66
N PHE A 90 3.38 -8.89 2.08
CA PHE A 90 2.31 -8.73 3.07
C PHE A 90 2.86 -8.54 4.47
N GLY A 91 3.98 -9.19 4.81
CA GLY A 91 4.64 -9.05 6.11
C GLY A 91 5.21 -7.65 6.36
N THR A 92 5.52 -6.90 5.31
CA THR A 92 6.00 -5.50 5.42
C THR A 92 4.95 -4.49 4.97
N LEU A 93 3.73 -4.92 4.62
CA LEU A 93 2.68 -4.06 4.07
C LEU A 93 3.21 -3.19 2.91
N PHE A 94 4.02 -3.80 2.04
CA PHE A 94 4.70 -3.18 0.90
C PHE A 94 5.68 -2.04 1.21
N THR A 95 5.92 -1.69 2.47
CA THR A 95 6.79 -0.57 2.87
C THR A 95 8.26 -0.77 2.50
N THR A 96 8.73 -2.02 2.41
CA THR A 96 10.10 -2.35 1.99
C THR A 96 10.25 -2.50 0.49
N LEU A 97 9.13 -2.57 -0.23
CA LEU A 97 9.10 -2.76 -1.67
C LEU A 97 8.91 -1.43 -2.40
N LEU A 98 7.99 -0.61 -1.92
CA LEU A 98 7.52 0.59 -2.60
C LEU A 98 8.27 1.83 -2.08
N PRO A 99 8.62 2.79 -2.96
CA PRO A 99 9.05 4.12 -2.52
C PRO A 99 8.00 4.75 -1.60
N CYS A 100 8.44 5.58 -0.64
CA CYS A 100 7.58 6.15 0.40
C CYS A 100 6.26 6.76 -0.11
N GLY A 101 6.29 7.53 -1.21
CA GLY A 101 5.07 8.13 -1.79
C GLY A 101 4.06 7.09 -2.31
N VAL A 102 4.55 5.98 -2.86
CA VAL A 102 3.70 4.90 -3.38
C VAL A 102 3.23 4.00 -2.25
N ALA A 103 4.08 3.76 -1.24
CA ALA A 103 3.70 3.05 -0.04
C ALA A 103 2.53 3.77 0.67
N ALA A 104 2.53 5.11 0.71
CA ALA A 104 1.40 5.87 1.25
C ALA A 104 0.09 5.59 0.48
N GLN A 105 0.12 5.61 -0.85
CA GLN A 105 -1.06 5.28 -1.67
C GLN A 105 -1.54 3.83 -1.46
N ALA A 106 -0.61 2.89 -1.33
CA ALA A 106 -0.94 1.51 -1.00
C ALA A 106 -1.61 1.41 0.38
N TRP A 107 -1.18 2.23 1.35
CA TRP A 107 -1.78 2.28 2.68
C TRP A 107 -3.16 2.94 2.65
N ASP A 108 -3.37 3.97 1.84
CA ASP A 108 -4.70 4.57 1.63
C ASP A 108 -5.70 3.53 1.12
N LEU A 109 -5.28 2.67 0.19
CA LEU A 109 -6.12 1.54 -0.26
C LEU A 109 -6.41 0.55 0.86
N ILE A 110 -5.44 0.22 1.69
CA ILE A 110 -5.64 -0.70 2.82
C ILE A 110 -6.65 -0.10 3.81
N PHE A 111 -6.61 1.21 4.05
CA PHE A 111 -7.59 1.88 4.90
C PHE A 111 -8.98 2.01 4.27
N ARG A 112 -9.07 2.07 2.94
CA ARG A 112 -10.33 2.16 2.21
C ARG A 112 -11.01 0.79 2.03
N ASP A 113 -10.27 -0.19 1.52
CA ASP A 113 -10.78 -1.47 1.03
C ASP A 113 -10.41 -2.65 1.96
N GLY A 114 -9.69 -2.38 3.06
CA GLY A 114 -9.24 -3.37 4.03
C GLY A 114 -8.05 -4.19 3.57
N LEU A 115 -7.76 -5.29 4.28
CA LEU A 115 -6.60 -6.15 3.97
C LEU A 115 -6.69 -6.84 2.61
N SER A 116 -7.88 -7.00 2.03
CA SER A 116 -8.05 -7.49 0.66
C SER A 116 -7.29 -6.65 -0.37
N ALA A 117 -7.07 -5.36 -0.10
CA ALA A 117 -6.25 -4.49 -0.93
C ALA A 117 -4.83 -5.02 -1.12
N LEU A 118 -4.30 -5.79 -0.16
CA LEU A 118 -2.99 -6.42 -0.28
C LEU A 118 -2.90 -7.34 -1.50
N LEU A 119 -3.94 -8.15 -1.75
CA LEU A 119 -3.98 -9.04 -2.90
C LEU A 119 -4.08 -8.26 -4.22
N CYS A 120 -4.89 -7.20 -4.25
CA CYS A 120 -5.00 -6.33 -5.41
C CYS A 120 -3.68 -5.64 -5.75
N LEU A 121 -2.98 -5.12 -4.74
CA LEU A 121 -1.66 -4.51 -4.88
C LEU A 121 -0.62 -5.51 -5.39
N ALA A 122 -0.56 -6.70 -4.78
CA ALA A 122 0.36 -7.76 -5.21
C ALA A 122 0.08 -8.21 -6.65
N LEU A 123 -1.19 -8.39 -7.01
CA LEU A 123 -1.56 -8.76 -8.38
C LEU A 123 -1.18 -7.65 -9.35
N GLY A 124 -1.48 -6.39 -9.05
CA GLY A 124 -1.08 -5.24 -9.86
C GLY A 124 0.43 -5.20 -10.09
N LEU A 125 1.22 -5.40 -9.02
CA LEU A 125 2.68 -5.49 -9.08
C LEU A 125 3.13 -6.63 -10.00
N CYS A 126 2.59 -7.84 -9.83
CA CYS A 126 2.92 -8.96 -10.72
C CYS A 126 2.55 -8.68 -12.17
N THR A 127 1.46 -7.96 -12.41
CA THR A 127 1.04 -7.57 -13.78
C THR A 127 2.02 -6.58 -14.41
N LEU A 128 2.53 -5.62 -13.62
CA LEU A 128 3.55 -4.67 -14.05
C LEU A 128 4.89 -5.37 -14.34
N LEU A 129 5.24 -6.37 -13.54
CA LEU A 129 6.49 -7.13 -13.68
C LEU A 129 6.42 -8.22 -14.75
N ALA A 130 5.21 -8.65 -15.13
CA ALA A 130 4.95 -9.74 -16.07
C ALA A 130 5.78 -9.67 -17.37
N PRO A 131 5.76 -8.57 -18.16
CA PRO A 131 6.47 -8.54 -19.43
C PRO A 131 7.98 -8.75 -19.26
N THR A 132 8.57 -8.17 -18.21
CA THR A 132 10.00 -8.31 -17.94
C THR A 132 10.36 -9.68 -17.39
N LEU A 133 9.50 -10.27 -16.55
CA LEU A 133 9.71 -11.63 -16.04
C LEU A 133 9.65 -12.67 -17.16
N LEU A 134 8.69 -12.55 -18.07
CA LEU A 134 8.57 -13.46 -19.20
C LEU A 134 9.74 -13.33 -20.18
N ALA A 135 10.19 -12.10 -20.47
CA ALA A 135 11.39 -11.88 -21.28
C ALA A 135 12.63 -12.52 -20.64
N ALA A 136 12.83 -12.32 -19.34
CA ALA A 136 13.97 -12.88 -18.61
C ALA A 136 13.91 -14.42 -18.51
N GLN A 137 12.71 -15.01 -18.42
CA GLN A 137 12.53 -16.46 -18.47
C GLN A 137 12.98 -17.04 -19.82
N HIS A 138 12.70 -16.37 -20.94
CA HIS A 138 13.18 -16.80 -22.26
C HIS A 138 14.70 -16.73 -22.39
N GLU A 139 15.35 -15.82 -21.67
CA GLU A 139 16.80 -15.66 -21.60
C GLU A 139 17.46 -16.62 -20.59
N GLY A 140 16.67 -17.32 -19.77
CA GLY A 140 17.14 -18.28 -18.77
C GLY A 140 17.60 -17.63 -17.46
N GLU A 141 17.21 -16.39 -17.16
CA GLU A 141 17.50 -15.75 -15.87
C GLU A 141 16.61 -16.30 -14.75
N GLU A 142 17.17 -16.40 -13.53
CA GLU A 142 16.40 -16.80 -12.36
C GLU A 142 15.38 -15.71 -11.96
N ALA A 143 14.11 -16.10 -11.83
CA ALA A 143 13.03 -15.17 -11.47
C ALA A 143 13.28 -14.42 -10.16
N ALA A 144 13.98 -15.04 -9.20
CA ALA A 144 14.32 -14.40 -7.93
C ALA A 144 15.26 -13.20 -8.11
N GLU A 145 16.26 -13.31 -9.00
CA GLU A 145 17.18 -12.23 -9.30
C GLU A 145 16.47 -11.11 -10.07
N VAL A 146 15.67 -11.48 -11.08
CA VAL A 146 14.91 -10.53 -11.90
C VAL A 146 13.94 -9.73 -11.02
N VAL A 147 13.17 -10.41 -10.17
CA VAL A 147 12.29 -9.74 -9.21
C VAL A 147 13.13 -8.84 -8.29
N GLY A 148 14.22 -9.33 -7.69
CA GLY A 148 15.08 -8.53 -6.81
C GLY A 148 15.69 -7.29 -7.49
N ARG A 149 15.99 -7.35 -8.80
CA ARG A 149 16.46 -6.23 -9.62
C ARG A 149 15.32 -5.25 -9.90
N LEU A 150 14.15 -5.73 -10.27
CA LEU A 150 12.98 -4.90 -10.57
C LEU A 150 12.42 -4.20 -9.33
N GLN A 151 12.47 -4.86 -8.16
CA GLN A 151 12.11 -4.23 -6.87
C GLN A 151 12.96 -2.98 -6.61
N ARG A 152 14.22 -2.97 -7.03
CA ARG A 152 15.12 -1.82 -6.88
C ARG A 152 14.88 -0.73 -7.93
N GLN A 153 14.32 -1.09 -9.08
CA GLN A 153 14.11 -0.20 -10.22
C GLN A 153 12.65 0.22 -10.40
N LEU A 154 11.79 -0.07 -9.42
CA LEU A 154 10.37 0.27 -9.52
C LEU A 154 10.23 1.78 -9.80
N PRO A 155 9.47 2.18 -10.85
CA PRO A 155 9.23 3.58 -11.16
C PRO A 155 8.71 4.32 -9.92
N LYS A 156 9.08 5.60 -9.75
CA LYS A 156 8.56 6.41 -8.63
C LYS A 156 7.07 6.74 -8.81
N ASP A 157 6.60 6.73 -10.06
CA ASP A 157 5.20 6.93 -10.43
C ASP A 157 4.53 5.59 -10.70
N VAL A 158 3.74 5.17 -9.71
CA VAL A 158 3.14 3.83 -9.66
C VAL A 158 1.61 3.91 -9.70
N THR A 159 1.10 5.09 -10.07
CA THR A 159 -0.29 5.37 -10.44
C THR A 159 -0.95 4.27 -11.30
N PRO A 160 -0.27 3.58 -12.24
CA PRO A 160 -0.87 2.47 -12.98
C PRO A 160 -1.14 1.18 -12.18
N LEU A 161 -0.57 0.98 -10.98
CA LEU A 161 -0.91 -0.19 -10.13
C LEU A 161 -2.29 -0.10 -9.50
N LEU A 162 -2.86 1.10 -9.51
CA LEU A 162 -4.12 1.40 -8.90
C LEU A 162 -5.24 1.17 -9.92
N PRO A 163 -6.35 0.51 -9.57
CA PRO A 163 -7.48 0.39 -10.48
C PRO A 163 -7.89 1.78 -11.01
N PRO A 164 -8.22 1.90 -12.31
CA PRO A 164 -8.61 3.17 -12.92
C PRO A 164 -9.87 3.69 -12.21
N GLY A 165 -9.71 4.72 -11.40
CA GLY A 165 -10.75 5.25 -10.50
C GLY A 165 -10.26 5.71 -9.14
N ALA A 166 -8.99 5.44 -8.79
CA ALA A 166 -8.37 5.96 -7.56
C ALA A 166 -7.29 7.02 -7.83
N GLY A 167 -7.19 7.48 -9.08
CA GLY A 167 -6.47 8.70 -9.45
C GLY A 167 -7.29 9.92 -9.07
N VAL A 168 -6.66 10.81 -8.32
CA VAL A 168 -7.09 12.16 -7.95
C VAL A 168 -7.83 12.85 -9.09
N GLY A 169 -9.15 13.00 -8.92
CA GLY A 169 -9.98 13.88 -9.73
C GLY A 169 -10.24 15.18 -8.98
N VAL A 170 -9.26 16.08 -8.96
CA VAL A 170 -9.56 17.52 -8.99
C VAL A 170 -8.55 18.18 -9.93
N PRO A 171 -8.93 18.45 -11.19
CA PRO A 171 -8.30 19.51 -11.95
C PRO A 171 -8.87 20.84 -11.41
N VAL A 172 -8.05 21.62 -10.71
CA VAL A 172 -8.29 23.08 -10.64
C VAL A 172 -7.51 23.68 -11.79
N GLU A 173 -8.08 23.58 -13.00
CA GLU A 173 -7.76 24.53 -14.05
C GLU A 173 -8.54 25.79 -13.78
N GLY A 174 -7.81 26.90 -13.71
CA GLY A 174 -8.37 28.21 -13.41
C GLY A 174 -9.32 28.70 -14.49
N GLN A 175 -10.45 29.24 -14.05
CA GLN A 175 -11.03 30.50 -14.49
C GLN A 175 -12.09 30.94 -13.48
#